data_AF-A0A1V5NKE4-F1
#
_entry.id   AF-A0A1V5NKE4-F1
#
_cell.length_a   1.000
_cell.length_b   1.000
_cell.length_c   1.000
_cell.angle_alpha   90.00
_cell.angle_beta   90.00
_cell.angle_gamma   90.00
#
_symmetry.space_group_name_H-M   'P 1'
#
loop_
_entity.id
_entity.type
_entity.pdbx_description
1 polymer ?
#
loop_
_entity_poly.entity_id
_entity_poly.type
_entity_poly.pdbx_seq_one_letter_code
_entity_poly.pdbx_strand_id
1 'polypeptide(L)'
;MGAMNPNNPRNLYSPMFSDTRNRRGSMVFIALIGILLATAAVVTGGLYLLGSRAQGRFDSHLEEGRLAVEKDRGDLALAAFTKAEAELGMPLRTYRKIAGVAGRSFTTGEELDELIVGAALILAYDSFFNLKLAPDAVATAEKRAAKLTSPEGIEMKRAVATAHEVNALVEKFESRAYEDVMKGLLAAEKNAQASDQDFFITEIRLLIACGKAMQEQAIIDHAREMLFFLAYEAGIKNKRIDLLWSQLGR
;
A
#
# COMPACT_ATOMS: atom_id res chain seq x y z
N MET A 1 45.22 23.53 -87.52
CA MET A 1 45.60 22.83 -86.27
C MET A 1 44.56 23.15 -85.21
N GLY A 2 44.02 22.13 -84.54
CA GLY A 2 42.92 22.24 -83.56
C GLY A 2 41.64 21.57 -84.07
N ALA A 3 41.42 20.33 -83.65
CA ALA A 3 40.32 19.48 -84.09
C ALA A 3 39.02 19.74 -83.31
N MET A 4 37.88 19.74 -83.99
CA MET A 4 36.55 19.51 -83.41
C MET A 4 35.75 18.61 -84.34
N ASN A 5 35.39 17.41 -83.86
CA ASN A 5 34.51 16.46 -84.54
C ASN A 5 33.10 16.54 -83.89
N PRO A 6 31.99 16.60 -84.66
CA PRO A 6 30.72 17.21 -84.26
C PRO A 6 29.68 16.27 -83.61
N ASN A 7 30.04 15.08 -83.12
CA ASN A 7 29.06 14.06 -82.71
C ASN A 7 29.06 13.72 -81.21
N ASN A 8 28.74 14.69 -80.33
CA ASN A 8 28.32 14.36 -78.96
C ASN A 8 27.07 15.16 -78.54
N PRO A 9 25.85 14.61 -78.75
CA PRO A 9 24.62 15.25 -78.33
C PRO A 9 24.17 14.64 -77.00
N ARG A 10 24.68 15.16 -75.88
CA ARG A 10 23.93 15.15 -74.61
C ARG A 10 24.03 16.51 -73.93
N ASN A 11 23.12 17.36 -74.36
CA ASN A 11 22.44 18.37 -73.56
C ASN A 11 22.48 18.03 -72.07
N LEU A 12 22.82 19.01 -71.24
CA LEU A 12 21.86 19.65 -70.34
C LEU A 12 22.51 20.89 -69.74
N TYR A 13 22.27 22.02 -70.40
CA TYR A 13 21.95 23.22 -69.65
C TYR A 13 20.76 22.87 -68.76
N SER A 14 20.91 22.99 -67.45
CA SER A 14 19.78 23.32 -66.60
C SER A 14 20.20 24.42 -65.63
N PRO A 15 19.36 25.45 -65.49
CA PRO A 15 19.78 26.68 -64.85
C PRO A 15 19.79 26.50 -63.34
N MET A 16 20.62 27.32 -62.73
CA MET A 16 20.50 27.80 -61.37
C MET A 16 19.05 28.27 -61.12
N PHE A 17 18.15 27.36 -60.71
CA PHE A 17 16.79 27.67 -60.28
C PHE A 17 16.60 27.32 -58.80
N SER A 18 16.69 28.38 -57.99
CA SER A 18 15.97 28.61 -56.73
C SER A 18 15.79 27.43 -55.75
N ASP A 19 16.72 27.35 -54.80
CA ASP A 19 16.64 26.62 -53.54
C ASP A 19 15.68 27.29 -52.52
N THR A 20 14.43 27.54 -52.94
CA THR A 20 13.41 28.23 -52.11
C THR A 20 12.23 27.33 -51.72
N ARG A 21 12.00 26.20 -52.41
CA ARG A 21 10.97 25.21 -52.01
C ARG A 21 11.40 24.33 -50.83
N ASN A 22 12.68 23.95 -50.72
CA ASN A 22 13.20 23.16 -49.60
C ASN A 22 13.33 23.97 -48.30
N ARG A 23 13.61 25.28 -48.37
CA ARG A 23 13.64 26.18 -47.19
C ARG A 23 12.25 26.41 -46.59
N ARG A 24 11.19 26.44 -47.41
CA ARG A 24 9.81 26.58 -46.92
C ARG A 24 9.30 25.33 -46.21
N GLY A 25 9.60 24.13 -46.72
CA GLY A 25 9.30 22.87 -46.03
C GLY A 25 10.06 22.72 -44.71
N SER A 26 11.33 23.12 -44.69
CA SER A 26 12.17 23.11 -43.49
C SER A 26 11.74 24.14 -42.44
N MET A 27 11.40 25.38 -42.82
CA MET A 27 10.89 26.38 -41.86
C MET A 27 9.52 26.02 -41.27
N VAL A 28 8.61 25.43 -42.06
CA VAL A 28 7.32 24.96 -41.54
C VAL A 28 7.53 23.80 -40.55
N PHE A 29 8.46 22.89 -40.85
CA PHE A 29 8.80 21.78 -39.96
C PHE A 29 9.48 22.25 -38.65
N ILE A 30 10.41 23.20 -38.74
CA ILE A 30 11.08 23.81 -37.56
C ILE A 30 10.07 24.61 -36.72
N ALA A 31 9.17 25.37 -37.34
CA ALA A 31 8.12 26.10 -36.64
C ALA A 31 7.13 25.15 -35.94
N LEU A 32 6.75 24.04 -36.59
CA LEU A 32 5.92 23.00 -35.99
C LEU A 32 6.60 22.35 -34.79
N ILE A 33 7.89 22.01 -34.89
CA ILE A 33 8.68 21.49 -33.77
C ILE A 33 8.76 22.51 -32.64
N GLY A 34 9.01 23.79 -32.96
CA GLY A 34 9.06 24.87 -31.97
C GLY A 34 7.75 25.05 -31.20
N ILE A 35 6.61 24.99 -31.90
CA ILE A 35 5.27 25.05 -31.28
C ILE A 35 5.01 23.81 -30.43
N LEU A 36 5.40 22.61 -30.89
CA LEU A 36 5.30 21.35 -30.15
C LEU A 36 6.13 21.38 -28.85
N LEU A 37 7.35 21.91 -28.92
CA LEU A 37 8.23 22.05 -27.76
C LEU A 37 7.70 23.10 -26.77
N ALA A 38 7.19 24.23 -27.27
CA ALA A 38 6.59 25.27 -26.43
C ALA A 38 5.33 24.77 -25.71
N THR A 39 4.44 24.08 -26.43
CA THR A 39 3.25 23.45 -25.83
C THR A 39 3.63 22.36 -24.84
N ALA A 40 4.61 21.52 -25.15
CA ALA A 40 5.13 20.52 -24.21
C ALA A 40 5.72 21.16 -22.93
N ALA A 41 6.43 22.29 -23.06
CA ALA A 41 6.99 23.02 -21.93
C ALA A 41 5.90 23.64 -21.04
N VAL A 42 4.87 24.25 -21.63
CA VAL A 42 3.72 24.81 -20.89
C VAL A 42 2.94 23.71 -20.17
N VAL A 43 2.67 22.59 -20.84
CA VAL A 43 1.98 21.43 -20.25
C VAL A 43 2.80 20.84 -19.11
N THR A 44 4.12 20.68 -19.29
CA THR A 44 5.02 20.13 -18.26
C THR A 44 5.16 21.08 -17.07
N GLY A 45 5.23 22.40 -17.29
CA GLY A 45 5.24 23.41 -16.24
C GLY A 45 3.93 23.42 -15.42
N GLY A 46 2.78 23.34 -16.10
CA GLY A 46 1.48 23.23 -15.43
C GLY A 46 1.34 21.94 -14.61
N LEU A 47 1.77 20.80 -15.15
CA LEU A 47 1.79 19.52 -14.44
C LEU A 47 2.72 19.53 -13.23
N TYR A 48 3.87 20.21 -13.31
CA TYR A 48 4.80 20.34 -12.18
C TYR A 48 4.17 21.09 -10.99
N LEU A 49 3.49 22.23 -11.25
CA LEU A 49 2.83 23.01 -10.19
C LEU A 49 1.62 22.27 -9.57
N LEU A 50 0.82 21.60 -10.40
CA LEU A 50 -0.26 20.75 -9.89
C LEU A 50 0.30 19.58 -9.07
N GLY A 51 1.41 19.00 -9.54
CA GLY A 51 2.10 17.91 -8.88
C GLY A 51 2.73 18.31 -7.54
N SER A 52 3.30 19.51 -7.40
CA SER A 52 3.84 19.97 -6.12
C SER A 52 2.75 20.16 -5.06
N ARG A 53 1.57 20.65 -5.46
CA ARG A 53 0.39 20.72 -4.58
C ARG A 53 -0.14 19.34 -4.23
N ALA A 54 -0.18 18.42 -5.20
CA ALA A 54 -0.56 17.03 -4.95
C ALA A 54 0.40 16.34 -3.98
N GLN A 55 1.71 16.62 -4.07
CA GLN A 55 2.71 16.12 -3.13
C GLN A 55 2.43 16.61 -1.70
N GLY A 56 2.11 17.91 -1.52
CA GLY A 56 1.76 18.44 -0.20
C GLY A 56 0.52 17.77 0.42
N ARG A 57 -0.51 17.48 -0.38
CA ARG A 57 -1.70 16.74 0.10
C ARG A 57 -1.38 15.28 0.40
N PHE A 58 -0.60 14.63 -0.46
CA PHE A 58 -0.12 13.26 -0.24
C PHE A 58 0.61 13.15 1.09
N ASP A 59 1.56 14.05 1.36
CA ASP A 59 2.34 14.04 2.61
C ASP A 59 1.46 14.32 3.84
N SER A 60 0.49 15.25 3.71
CA SER A 60 -0.49 15.50 4.77
C SER A 60 -1.30 14.25 5.12
N HIS A 61 -1.78 13.52 4.11
CA HIS A 61 -2.56 12.30 4.33
C HIS A 61 -1.72 11.15 4.87
N LEU A 62 -0.44 11.03 4.48
CA LEU A 62 0.47 10.08 5.10
C LEU A 62 0.65 10.36 6.60
N GLU A 63 0.82 11.62 6.96
CA GLU A 63 1.00 12.01 8.35
C GLU A 63 -0.27 11.77 9.18
N GLU A 64 -1.44 12.15 8.64
CA GLU A 64 -2.74 11.82 9.23
C GLU A 64 -2.89 10.32 9.50
N GLY A 65 -2.47 9.48 8.53
CA GLY A 65 -2.54 8.03 8.66
C GLY A 65 -1.58 7.48 9.72
N ARG A 66 -0.33 7.97 9.78
CA ARG A 66 0.65 7.56 10.80
C ARG A 66 0.19 7.91 12.21
N LEU A 67 -0.32 9.13 12.42
CA LEU A 67 -0.87 9.56 13.70
C LEU A 67 -2.10 8.74 14.12
N ALA A 68 -2.86 8.21 13.16
CA ALA A 68 -3.97 7.30 13.43
C ALA A 68 -3.49 5.90 13.82
N VAL A 69 -2.44 5.39 13.17
CA VAL A 69 -1.77 4.12 13.54
C VAL A 69 -1.25 4.17 14.98
N GLU A 70 -0.57 5.26 15.38
CA GLU A 70 -0.08 5.45 16.75
C GLU A 70 -1.19 5.42 17.83
N LYS A 71 -2.45 5.61 17.41
CA LYS A 71 -3.63 5.61 18.27
C LYS A 71 -4.48 4.34 18.13
N ASP A 72 -3.98 3.32 17.44
CA ASP A 72 -4.69 2.09 17.08
C ASP A 72 -6.01 2.36 16.32
N ARG A 73 -6.08 3.45 15.55
CA ARG A 73 -7.25 3.86 14.76
C ARG A 73 -7.10 3.41 13.31
N GLY A 74 -7.16 2.10 13.09
CA GLY A 74 -7.03 1.48 11.77
C GLY A 74 -8.05 1.99 10.75
N ASP A 75 -9.27 2.32 11.18
CA ASP A 75 -10.30 2.95 10.36
C ASP A 75 -9.86 4.29 9.77
N LEU A 76 -9.37 5.19 10.63
CA LEU A 76 -8.91 6.51 10.25
C LEU A 76 -7.61 6.44 9.43
N ALA A 77 -6.70 5.54 9.82
CA ALA A 77 -5.45 5.31 9.10
C ALA A 77 -5.71 4.83 7.67
N LEU A 78 -6.58 3.84 7.49
CA LEU A 78 -6.94 3.29 6.19
C LEU A 78 -7.59 4.35 5.30
N ALA A 79 -8.49 5.16 5.86
CA ALA A 79 -9.11 6.26 5.15
C ALA A 79 -8.08 7.32 4.71
N ALA A 80 -7.12 7.67 5.56
CA ALA A 80 -6.08 8.64 5.25
C ALA A 80 -5.12 8.11 4.16
N PHE A 81 -4.62 6.88 4.28
CA PHE A 81 -3.74 6.29 3.26
C PHE A 81 -4.44 6.09 1.92
N THR A 82 -5.74 5.78 1.91
CA THR A 82 -6.53 5.73 0.66
C THR A 82 -6.64 7.11 0.00
N LYS A 83 -6.78 8.19 0.79
CA LYS A 83 -6.71 9.56 0.25
C LYS A 83 -5.32 9.88 -0.31
N ALA A 84 -4.25 9.46 0.36
CA ALA A 84 -2.89 9.60 -0.16
C ALA A 84 -2.74 8.86 -1.50
N GLU A 85 -3.26 7.63 -1.61
CA GLU A 85 -3.25 6.88 -2.86
C GLU A 85 -3.93 7.63 -4.01
N ALA A 86 -5.07 8.28 -3.74
CA ALA A 86 -5.80 9.06 -4.75
C ALA A 86 -4.97 10.22 -5.35
N GLU A 87 -3.94 10.70 -4.63
CA GLU A 87 -3.03 11.74 -5.11
C GLU A 87 -1.94 11.21 -6.07
N LEU A 88 -1.74 9.89 -6.21
CA LEU A 88 -0.74 9.23 -7.07
C LEU A 88 -1.00 9.35 -8.60
N GLY A 89 -1.77 10.36 -9.00
CA GLY A 89 -2.09 10.67 -10.38
C GLY A 89 -0.91 11.20 -11.22
N MET A 90 -1.19 11.46 -12.49
CA MET A 90 -0.20 11.97 -13.45
C MET A 90 0.55 13.24 -12.97
N PRO A 91 -0.11 14.26 -12.37
CA PRO A 91 0.59 15.46 -11.91
C PRO A 91 1.68 15.15 -10.89
N LEU A 92 1.37 14.32 -9.89
CA LEU A 92 2.31 13.94 -8.83
C LEU A 92 3.49 13.15 -9.38
N ARG A 93 3.23 12.19 -10.28
CA ARG A 93 4.30 11.40 -10.93
C ARG A 93 5.27 12.29 -11.71
N THR A 94 4.76 13.26 -12.47
CA THR A 94 5.60 14.20 -13.23
C THR A 94 6.43 15.07 -12.28
N TYR A 95 5.83 15.59 -11.21
CA TYR A 95 6.55 16.35 -10.19
C TYR A 95 7.67 15.52 -9.55
N ARG A 96 7.38 14.32 -9.06
CA ARG A 96 8.36 13.44 -8.42
C ARG A 96 9.49 13.05 -9.36
N LYS A 97 9.21 12.81 -10.64
CA LYS A 97 10.24 12.51 -11.64
C LYS A 97 11.23 13.68 -11.77
N ILE A 98 10.73 14.91 -11.89
CA ILE A 98 11.58 16.11 -12.03
C ILE A 98 12.33 16.40 -10.73
N ALA A 99 11.63 16.36 -9.59
CA ALA A 99 12.20 16.63 -8.27
C ALA A 99 13.20 15.54 -7.83
N GLY A 100 13.00 14.29 -8.25
CA GLY A 100 13.89 13.16 -8.00
C GLY A 100 15.23 13.29 -8.72
N VAL A 101 15.27 13.92 -9.90
CA VAL A 101 16.55 14.27 -10.58
C VAL A 101 17.39 15.22 -9.70
N ALA A 102 16.75 16.02 -8.84
CA ALA A 102 17.42 16.88 -7.87
C ALA A 102 17.72 16.19 -6.51
N GLY A 103 17.62 14.85 -6.44
CA GLY A 103 18.01 14.06 -5.27
C GLY A 103 16.95 13.93 -4.17
N ARG A 104 15.69 14.34 -4.42
CA ARG A 104 14.61 14.14 -3.44
C ARG A 104 14.09 12.69 -3.48
N SER A 105 13.99 12.06 -2.32
CA SER A 105 13.29 10.78 -2.13
C SER A 105 11.82 11.00 -1.77
N PHE A 106 10.97 10.04 -2.12
CA PHE A 106 9.54 10.09 -1.89
C PHE A 106 9.03 8.70 -1.53
N THR A 107 7.95 8.64 -0.74
CA THR A 107 7.27 7.37 -0.46
C THR A 107 6.83 6.70 -1.75
N THR A 108 7.25 5.45 -1.92
CA THR A 108 6.95 4.64 -3.10
C THR A 108 5.52 4.10 -3.05
N GLY A 109 5.05 3.52 -4.17
CA GLY A 109 3.75 2.85 -4.19
C GLY A 109 3.70 1.60 -3.30
N GLU A 110 4.81 0.86 -3.24
CA GLU A 110 4.94 -0.34 -2.41
C GLU A 110 4.93 0.02 -0.92
N GLU A 111 5.71 1.03 -0.51
CA GLU A 111 5.68 1.55 0.87
C GLU A 111 4.29 2.05 1.27
N LEU A 112 3.52 2.65 0.35
CA LEU A 112 2.13 3.02 0.63
C LEU A 112 1.23 1.79 0.77
N ASP A 113 1.40 0.78 -0.09
CA ASP A 113 0.65 -0.48 0.04
C ASP A 113 0.98 -1.17 1.38
N GLU A 114 2.22 -1.14 1.87
CA GLU A 114 2.61 -1.62 3.21
C GLU A 114 1.86 -0.89 4.34
N LEU A 115 1.81 0.45 4.28
CA LEU A 115 1.06 1.26 5.24
C LEU A 115 -0.44 0.93 5.24
N ILE A 116 -1.02 0.71 4.06
CA ILE A 116 -2.43 0.32 3.91
C ILE A 116 -2.67 -1.08 4.51
N VAL A 117 -1.76 -2.04 4.29
CA VAL A 117 -1.85 -3.38 4.92
C VAL A 117 -1.83 -3.25 6.43
N GLY A 118 -0.87 -2.51 6.99
CA GLY A 118 -0.78 -2.29 8.44
C GLY A 118 -2.05 -1.68 9.02
N ALA A 119 -2.60 -0.63 8.39
CA ALA A 119 -3.86 -0.02 8.83
C ALA A 119 -5.06 -0.98 8.78
N ALA A 120 -5.15 -1.78 7.73
CA ALA A 120 -6.21 -2.78 7.58
C ALA A 120 -6.10 -3.89 8.63
N LEU A 121 -4.90 -4.33 8.96
CA LEU A 121 -4.65 -5.31 10.03
C LEU A 121 -5.03 -4.77 11.41
N ILE A 122 -4.66 -3.53 11.73
CA ILE A 122 -5.07 -2.87 13.00
C ILE A 122 -6.60 -2.85 13.12
N LEU A 123 -7.30 -2.47 12.04
CA LEU A 123 -8.77 -2.45 12.00
C LEU A 123 -9.37 -3.85 12.16
N ALA A 124 -8.80 -4.85 11.49
CA ALA A 124 -9.26 -6.23 11.55
C ALA A 124 -9.10 -6.79 12.98
N TYR A 125 -7.92 -6.65 13.58
CA TYR A 125 -7.66 -7.15 14.93
C TYR A 125 -8.42 -6.39 16.02
N ASP A 126 -8.74 -5.10 15.82
CA ASP A 126 -9.68 -4.41 16.71
C ASP A 126 -11.08 -5.04 16.67
N SER A 127 -11.55 -5.41 15.49
CA SER A 127 -12.84 -6.08 15.31
C SER A 127 -12.81 -7.49 15.92
N PHE A 128 -11.76 -8.27 15.65
CA PHE A 128 -11.60 -9.63 16.18
C PHE A 128 -11.50 -9.65 17.70
N PHE A 129 -10.81 -8.70 18.32
CA PHE A 129 -10.76 -8.56 19.77
C PHE A 129 -12.17 -8.33 20.38
N ASN A 130 -13.03 -7.65 19.63
CA ASN A 130 -14.43 -7.46 19.97
C ASN A 130 -15.33 -8.63 19.54
N LEU A 131 -14.75 -9.74 19.07
CA LEU A 131 -15.43 -10.92 18.53
C LEU A 131 -16.39 -10.58 17.38
N LYS A 132 -15.97 -9.69 16.49
CA LYS A 132 -16.70 -9.30 15.28
C LYS A 132 -15.88 -9.61 14.05
N LEU A 133 -16.56 -10.05 12.99
CA LEU A 133 -15.96 -10.23 11.68
C LEU A 133 -15.45 -8.91 11.09
N ALA A 134 -14.40 -8.99 10.27
CA ALA A 134 -13.85 -7.85 9.53
C ALA A 134 -13.45 -8.24 8.09
N PRO A 135 -14.38 -8.82 7.31
CA PRO A 135 -14.06 -9.39 5.99
C PRO A 135 -13.51 -8.33 5.03
N ASP A 136 -14.03 -7.11 5.06
CA ASP A 136 -13.58 -6.02 4.19
C ASP A 136 -12.15 -5.56 4.51
N ALA A 137 -11.79 -5.53 5.79
CA ALA A 137 -10.45 -5.17 6.23
C ALA A 137 -9.44 -6.26 5.84
N VAL A 138 -9.77 -7.52 6.07
CA VAL A 138 -8.96 -8.67 5.64
C VAL A 138 -8.77 -8.68 4.12
N ALA A 139 -9.86 -8.57 3.35
CA ALA A 139 -9.79 -8.55 1.89
C ALA A 139 -8.96 -7.36 1.37
N THR A 140 -9.04 -6.21 2.04
CA THR A 140 -8.19 -5.06 1.72
C THR A 140 -6.72 -5.38 1.97
N ALA A 141 -6.40 -5.97 3.13
CA ALA A 141 -5.04 -6.35 3.46
C ALA A 141 -4.47 -7.40 2.49
N GLU A 142 -5.23 -8.43 2.14
CA GLU A 142 -4.85 -9.47 1.15
C GLU A 142 -4.54 -8.86 -0.22
N LYS A 143 -5.46 -8.04 -0.74
CA LYS A 143 -5.31 -7.39 -2.05
C LYS A 143 -4.05 -6.54 -2.12
N ARG A 144 -3.69 -5.88 -1.02
CA ARG A 144 -2.55 -4.95 -0.94
C ARG A 144 -1.26 -5.72 -0.73
N ALA A 145 -1.27 -6.67 0.21
CA ALA A 145 -0.14 -7.55 0.48
C ALA A 145 0.31 -8.32 -0.75
N ALA A 146 -0.61 -8.74 -1.64
CA ALA A 146 -0.29 -9.42 -2.90
C ALA A 146 0.71 -8.67 -3.80
N LYS A 147 0.78 -7.34 -3.68
CA LYS A 147 1.69 -6.49 -4.48
C LYS A 147 3.07 -6.32 -3.84
N LEU A 148 3.23 -6.69 -2.57
CA LEU A 148 4.47 -6.49 -1.83
C LEU A 148 5.51 -7.52 -2.24
N THR A 149 6.73 -7.07 -2.40
CA THR A 149 7.89 -7.87 -2.84
C THR A 149 9.10 -7.69 -1.93
N SER A 150 9.11 -6.65 -1.09
CA SER A 150 10.08 -6.44 -0.01
C SER A 150 10.10 -7.61 0.97
N PRO A 151 11.24 -7.88 1.65
CA PRO A 151 11.32 -8.81 2.76
C PRO A 151 10.26 -8.53 3.84
N GLU A 152 10.08 -7.28 4.21
CA GLU A 152 9.06 -6.79 5.15
C GLU A 152 7.65 -7.11 4.61
N GLY A 153 7.44 -6.96 3.31
CA GLY A 153 6.21 -7.34 2.63
C GLY A 153 5.89 -8.83 2.69
N ILE A 154 6.91 -9.70 2.71
CA ILE A 154 6.71 -11.15 2.91
C ILE A 154 6.24 -11.43 4.33
N GLU A 155 6.78 -10.74 5.34
CA GLU A 155 6.31 -10.84 6.72
C GLU A 155 4.86 -10.35 6.85
N MET A 156 4.53 -9.23 6.20
CA MET A 156 3.14 -8.74 6.17
C MET A 156 2.18 -9.74 5.53
N LYS A 157 2.56 -10.43 4.45
CA LYS A 157 1.73 -11.48 3.84
C LYS A 157 1.40 -12.61 4.81
N ARG A 158 2.34 -12.99 5.68
CA ARG A 158 2.09 -14.00 6.72
C ARG A 158 1.11 -13.48 7.77
N ALA A 159 1.29 -12.26 8.26
CA ALA A 159 0.35 -11.64 9.20
C ALA A 159 -1.07 -11.53 8.61
N VAL A 160 -1.18 -11.23 7.31
CA VAL A 160 -2.47 -11.22 6.60
C VAL A 160 -3.10 -12.60 6.50
N ALA A 161 -2.31 -13.65 6.24
CA ALA A 161 -2.80 -15.02 6.25
C ALA A 161 -3.32 -15.42 7.64
N THR A 162 -2.61 -15.06 8.70
CA THR A 162 -3.06 -15.26 10.09
C THR A 162 -4.37 -14.51 10.36
N ALA A 163 -4.48 -13.23 9.96
CA ALA A 163 -5.71 -12.45 10.12
C ALA A 163 -6.91 -13.06 9.36
N HIS A 164 -6.69 -13.64 8.17
CA HIS A 164 -7.70 -14.39 7.44
C HIS A 164 -8.21 -15.59 8.23
N GLU A 165 -7.29 -16.38 8.79
CA GLU A 165 -7.64 -17.53 9.62
C GLU A 165 -8.41 -17.10 10.88
N VAL A 166 -7.98 -16.04 11.56
CA VAL A 166 -8.68 -15.48 12.72
C VAL A 166 -10.10 -15.02 12.36
N ASN A 167 -10.31 -14.39 11.19
CA ASN A 167 -11.65 -14.03 10.74
C ASN A 167 -12.57 -15.27 10.61
N ALA A 168 -12.05 -16.38 10.09
CA ALA A 168 -12.79 -17.65 10.04
C ALA A 168 -13.03 -18.26 11.44
N LEU A 169 -12.13 -18.05 12.40
CA LEU A 169 -12.36 -18.46 13.79
C LEU A 169 -13.46 -17.63 14.45
N VAL A 170 -13.51 -16.32 14.19
CA VAL A 170 -14.59 -15.46 14.68
C VAL A 170 -15.93 -15.87 14.07
N GLU A 171 -15.98 -16.27 12.80
CA GLU A 171 -17.20 -16.79 12.15
C GLU A 171 -17.69 -18.09 12.82
N LYS A 172 -16.78 -19.01 13.12
CA LYS A 172 -17.06 -20.22 13.89
C LYS A 172 -17.55 -19.90 15.30
N PHE A 173 -16.99 -18.87 15.93
CA PHE A 173 -17.44 -18.41 17.24
C PHE A 173 -18.87 -17.87 17.19
N GLU A 174 -19.21 -17.03 16.21
CA GLU A 174 -20.57 -16.50 16.02
C GLU A 174 -21.60 -17.62 15.79
N SER A 175 -21.21 -18.67 15.07
CA SER A 175 -22.03 -19.87 14.85
C SER A 175 -22.04 -20.86 16.03
N ARG A 176 -21.42 -20.50 17.17
CA ARG A 176 -21.32 -21.30 18.40
C ARG A 176 -20.58 -22.63 18.25
N ALA A 177 -19.75 -22.76 17.21
CA ALA A 177 -18.90 -23.93 16.98
C ALA A 177 -17.60 -23.86 17.80
N TYR A 178 -17.72 -23.75 19.13
CA TYR A 178 -16.59 -23.42 20.01
C TYR A 178 -15.46 -24.45 19.98
N GLU A 179 -15.76 -25.75 19.87
CA GLU A 179 -14.72 -26.78 19.73
C GLU A 179 -13.90 -26.60 18.45
N ASP A 180 -14.55 -26.18 17.36
CA ASP A 180 -13.88 -25.94 16.08
C ASP A 180 -13.08 -24.64 16.08
N VAL A 181 -13.47 -23.66 16.90
CA VAL A 181 -12.64 -22.48 17.20
C VAL A 181 -11.37 -22.94 17.91
N MET A 182 -11.47 -23.76 18.95
CA MET A 182 -10.32 -24.24 19.73
C MET A 182 -9.35 -25.07 18.89
N LYS A 183 -9.85 -25.99 18.05
CA LYS A 183 -9.02 -26.75 17.10
C LYS A 183 -8.36 -25.84 16.07
N GLY A 184 -9.08 -24.81 15.62
CA GLY A 184 -8.59 -23.86 14.64
C GLY A 184 -7.53 -22.89 15.17
N LEU A 185 -7.59 -22.52 16.46
CA LEU A 185 -6.56 -21.68 17.09
C LEU A 185 -5.17 -22.32 17.00
N LEU A 186 -5.05 -23.60 17.31
CA LEU A 186 -3.77 -24.32 17.20
C LEU A 186 -3.23 -24.37 15.76
N ALA A 187 -4.12 -24.36 14.76
CA ALA A 187 -3.70 -24.28 13.37
C ALA A 187 -3.19 -22.88 13.01
N ALA A 188 -3.92 -21.84 13.45
CA ALA A 188 -3.54 -20.44 13.23
C ALA A 188 -2.24 -20.07 13.94
N GLU A 189 -2.02 -20.58 15.15
CA GLU A 189 -0.79 -20.36 15.92
C GLU A 189 0.45 -20.87 15.19
N LYS A 190 0.36 -22.01 14.49
CA LYS A 190 1.47 -22.57 13.69
C LYS A 190 1.86 -21.70 12.51
N ASN A 191 0.92 -20.91 12.00
CA ASN A 191 1.12 -20.00 10.88
C ASN A 191 1.47 -18.58 11.35
N ALA A 192 1.09 -18.23 12.58
CA ALA A 192 1.40 -16.95 13.19
C ALA A 192 2.89 -16.77 13.39
N GLN A 193 3.34 -15.53 13.28
CA GLN A 193 4.71 -15.17 13.58
C GLN A 193 4.87 -14.99 15.09
N ALA A 194 6.04 -15.33 15.63
CA ALA A 194 6.33 -15.12 17.05
C ALA A 194 6.23 -13.64 17.48
N SER A 195 6.33 -12.71 16.52
CA SER A 195 6.16 -11.27 16.73
C SER A 195 4.71 -10.78 16.55
N ASP A 196 3.75 -11.62 16.19
CA ASP A 196 2.36 -11.23 15.93
C ASP A 196 1.57 -11.05 17.24
N GLN A 197 1.84 -9.94 17.92
CA GLN A 197 1.23 -9.63 19.21
C GLN A 197 -0.29 -9.52 19.14
N ASP A 198 -0.83 -8.98 18.03
CA ASP A 198 -2.26 -8.83 17.85
C ASP A 198 -2.97 -10.19 17.72
N PHE A 199 -2.35 -11.15 17.03
CA PHE A 199 -2.81 -12.53 17.01
C PHE A 199 -2.86 -13.11 18.44
N PHE A 200 -1.76 -13.08 19.19
CA PHE A 200 -1.72 -13.70 20.53
C PHE A 200 -2.72 -13.06 21.52
N ILE A 201 -2.90 -11.73 21.45
CA ILE A 201 -3.92 -11.03 22.24
C ILE A 201 -5.34 -11.52 21.84
N THR A 202 -5.58 -11.71 20.55
CA THR A 202 -6.87 -12.18 20.03
C THR A 202 -7.12 -13.66 20.32
N GLU A 203 -6.08 -14.48 20.31
CA GLU A 203 -6.14 -15.88 20.74
C GLU A 203 -6.62 -15.98 22.18
N ILE A 204 -5.98 -15.26 23.11
CA ILE A 204 -6.40 -15.24 24.52
C ILE A 204 -7.85 -14.76 24.64
N ARG A 205 -8.23 -13.75 23.86
CA ARG A 205 -9.62 -13.26 23.83
C ARG A 205 -10.61 -14.34 23.43
N LEU A 206 -10.29 -15.13 22.40
CA LEU A 206 -11.10 -16.26 21.91
C LEU A 206 -11.13 -17.40 22.93
N LEU A 207 -10.00 -17.75 23.55
CA LEU A 207 -9.92 -18.74 24.62
C LEU A 207 -10.85 -18.37 25.79
N ILE A 208 -10.79 -17.13 26.27
CA ILE A 208 -11.69 -16.63 27.33
C ILE A 208 -13.15 -16.76 26.91
N ALA A 209 -13.47 -16.37 25.67
CA ALA A 209 -14.83 -16.39 25.16
C ALA A 209 -15.39 -17.83 25.07
N CYS A 210 -14.63 -18.74 24.46
CA CYS A 210 -14.98 -20.15 24.32
C CYS A 210 -15.06 -20.84 25.68
N GLY A 211 -14.07 -20.66 26.55
CA GLY A 211 -14.06 -21.25 27.89
C GLY A 211 -15.29 -20.84 28.71
N LYS A 212 -15.69 -19.57 28.66
CA LYS A 212 -16.93 -19.10 29.29
C LYS A 212 -18.19 -19.67 28.65
N ALA A 213 -18.25 -19.73 27.32
CA ALA A 213 -19.42 -20.22 26.61
C ALA A 213 -19.65 -21.73 26.81
N MET A 214 -18.56 -22.50 26.90
CA MET A 214 -18.56 -23.93 27.16
C MET A 214 -18.62 -24.29 28.65
N GLN A 215 -18.43 -23.31 29.55
CA GLN A 215 -18.28 -23.51 31.00
C GLN A 215 -17.08 -24.38 31.38
N GLU A 216 -15.99 -24.27 30.62
CA GLU A 216 -14.77 -25.06 30.81
C GLU A 216 -13.66 -24.24 31.48
N GLN A 217 -13.49 -24.44 32.79
CA GLN A 217 -12.54 -23.67 33.60
C GLN A 217 -11.09 -23.88 33.16
N ALA A 218 -10.72 -25.08 32.70
CA ALA A 218 -9.37 -25.38 32.24
C ALA A 218 -8.93 -24.47 31.07
N ILE A 219 -9.85 -24.12 30.16
CA ILE A 219 -9.58 -23.21 29.05
C ILE A 219 -9.35 -21.78 29.57
N ILE A 220 -10.14 -21.37 30.56
CA ILE A 220 -10.02 -20.06 31.20
C ILE A 220 -8.69 -19.92 31.95
N ASP A 221 -8.28 -20.98 32.66
CA ASP A 221 -7.01 -21.00 33.38
C ASP A 221 -5.82 -20.96 32.42
N HIS A 222 -5.88 -21.70 31.31
CA HIS A 222 -4.87 -21.62 30.26
C HIS A 222 -4.77 -20.22 29.64
N ALA A 223 -5.91 -19.58 29.35
CA ALA A 223 -5.94 -18.21 28.86
C ALA A 223 -5.33 -17.22 29.87
N ARG A 224 -5.53 -17.44 31.18
CA ARG A 224 -4.92 -16.64 32.25
C ARG A 224 -3.40 -16.80 32.27
N GLU A 225 -2.89 -18.02 32.11
CA GLU A 225 -1.45 -18.28 32.03
C GLU A 225 -0.83 -17.56 30.83
N MET A 226 -1.42 -17.71 29.64
CA MET A 226 -0.95 -17.02 28.43
C MET A 226 -0.96 -15.50 28.59
N LEU A 227 -2.00 -14.94 29.22
CA LEU A 227 -2.09 -13.51 29.49
C LEU A 227 -0.99 -13.05 30.47
N PHE A 228 -0.67 -13.87 31.47
CA PHE A 228 0.43 -13.60 32.38
C PHE A 228 1.77 -13.56 31.63
N PHE A 229 2.03 -14.54 30.76
CA PHE A 229 3.23 -14.57 29.91
C PHE A 229 3.36 -13.30 29.04
N LEU A 230 2.30 -12.91 28.32
CA LEU A 230 2.34 -11.70 27.48
C LEU A 230 2.57 -10.42 28.30
N ALA A 231 1.89 -10.27 29.43
CA ALA A 231 1.92 -9.04 30.21
C ALA A 231 3.24 -8.87 30.99
N TYR A 232 3.75 -9.95 31.59
CA TYR A 232 4.84 -9.87 32.56
C TYR A 232 6.17 -10.39 32.04
N GLU A 233 6.17 -11.47 31.24
CA GLU A 233 7.42 -12.01 30.70
C GLU A 233 7.82 -11.33 29.39
N ALA A 234 6.88 -11.19 28.46
CA ALA A 234 7.11 -10.45 27.22
C ALA A 234 7.04 -8.92 27.42
N GLY A 235 6.50 -8.45 28.55
CA GLY A 235 6.46 -7.04 28.91
C GLY A 235 5.54 -6.18 28.02
N ILE A 236 4.55 -6.79 27.36
CA ILE A 236 3.65 -6.09 26.45
C ILE A 236 2.67 -5.23 27.24
N LYS A 237 2.73 -3.92 27.01
CA LYS A 237 1.82 -2.93 27.62
C LYS A 237 0.81 -2.47 26.57
N ASN A 238 -0.42 -2.99 26.64
CA ASN A 238 -1.49 -2.69 25.71
C ASN A 238 -2.83 -2.60 26.46
N LYS A 239 -3.71 -1.65 26.09
CA LYS A 239 -5.05 -1.51 26.68
C LYS A 239 -5.89 -2.79 26.57
N ARG A 240 -5.69 -3.58 25.51
CA ARG A 240 -6.35 -4.87 25.31
C ARG A 240 -5.95 -5.90 26.38
N ILE A 241 -4.70 -5.89 26.85
CA ILE A 241 -4.24 -6.75 27.95
C ILE A 241 -5.01 -6.43 29.24
N ASP A 242 -5.16 -5.15 29.58
CA ASP A 242 -5.94 -4.72 30.75
C ASP A 242 -7.41 -5.15 30.66
N LEU A 243 -7.99 -5.06 29.47
CA LEU A 243 -9.36 -5.53 29.20
C LEU A 243 -9.47 -7.04 29.37
N LEU A 244 -8.50 -7.83 28.91
CA LEU A 244 -8.50 -9.29 29.12
C LEU A 244 -8.43 -9.66 30.61
N TRP A 245 -7.60 -8.97 31.40
CA TRP A 245 -7.57 -9.14 32.86
C TRP A 245 -8.93 -8.85 33.50
N SER A 246 -9.60 -7.78 33.06
CA SER A 246 -10.95 -7.46 33.55
C SER A 246 -11.98 -8.54 33.21
N GLN A 247 -11.84 -9.19 32.05
CA GLN A 247 -12.74 -10.26 31.61
C GLN A 247 -12.55 -11.55 32.40
N LEU A 248 -11.33 -11.86 32.86
CA LEU A 248 -11.06 -13.06 33.64
C LEU A 248 -11.58 -12.99 35.09
N GLY A 249 -11.98 -11.79 35.55
CA GLY A 249 -12.12 -11.50 36.98
C GLY A 249 -10.73 -11.44 37.61
N ARG A 250 -10.42 -10.34 38.30
CA ARG A 250 -9.14 -10.21 39.00
C ARG A 250 -8.91 -11.35 39.98
#